data_AF-A0A7X8WLX6-F1
#
_entry.id   AF-A0A7X8WLX6-F1
#
_cell.length_a   1.000
_cell.length_b   1.000
_cell.length_c   1.000
_cell.angle_alpha   90.00
_cell.angle_beta   90.00
_cell.angle_gamma   90.00
#
_symmetry.space_group_name_H-M   'P 1'
#
loop_
_entity.id
_entity.type
_entity.pdbx_description
1 polymer ?
#
loop_
_entity_poly.entity_id
_entity_poly.type
_entity_poly.pdbx_seq_one_letter_code
_entity_poly.pdbx_strand_id
1 'polypeptide(L)' 'MSRKNRANFGSKIGVILASAGSAVGLGNIWRFPFEAGNHGGGTFIVVY' A
#
# COMPACT_ATOMS: atom_id res chain seq x y z
N MET A 1 -27.14 -28.07 -1.13
CA MET A 1 -26.51 -26.76 -1.41
C MET A 1 -25.06 -26.83 -0.92
N SER A 2 -24.09 -26.97 -1.83
CA SER A 2 -22.67 -27.17 -1.46
C SER A 2 -22.08 -25.87 -0.89
N ARG A 3 -21.73 -25.85 0.40
CA ARG A 3 -21.01 -24.74 1.02
C ARG A 3 -19.57 -24.73 0.51
N LYS A 4 -19.29 -23.88 -0.48
CA LYS A 4 -17.91 -23.51 -0.80
C LYS A 4 -17.33 -22.75 0.38
N ASN A 5 -16.40 -23.37 1.11
CA ASN A 5 -15.62 -22.68 2.12
C ASN A 5 -14.83 -21.54 1.44
N ARG A 6 -15.19 -20.30 1.72
CA ARG A 6 -14.44 -19.12 1.24
C ARG A 6 -13.09 -19.10 1.98
N ALA A 7 -12.02 -18.82 1.24
CA ALA A 7 -10.73 -18.54 1.86
C ALA A 7 -10.90 -17.34 2.81
N ASN A 8 -10.55 -17.54 4.08
CA ASN A 8 -10.54 -16.51 5.10
C ASN A 8 -9.09 -16.26 5.51
N PHE A 9 -8.75 -15.01 5.79
CA PHE A 9 -7.43 -14.68 6.32
C PHE A 9 -7.31 -15.22 7.75
N GLY A 10 -6.25 -15.97 8.02
CA GLY A 10 -6.05 -16.67 9.30
C GLY A 10 -5.79 -15.74 10.49
N SER A 11 -5.47 -14.46 10.26
CA SER A 11 -5.26 -13.47 11.32
C SER A 11 -5.53 -12.06 10.80
N LYS A 12 -6.03 -11.18 11.68
CA LYS A 12 -6.17 -9.74 11.41
C LYS A 12 -4.84 -9.11 10.98
N ILE A 13 -3.74 -9.53 11.60
CA ILE A 13 -2.39 -9.08 11.23
C ILE A 13 -2.05 -9.54 9.81
N GLY A 14 -2.43 -10.77 9.45
CA GLY A 14 -2.25 -11.29 8.09
C GLY A 14 -3.04 -10.50 7.04
N VAL A 15 -4.26 -10.07 7.36
CA VAL A 15 -5.04 -9.16 6.50
C VAL A 15 -4.31 -7.83 6.34
N ILE A 16 -3.89 -7.22 7.45
CA ILE A 16 -3.25 -5.90 7.44
C ILE A 16 -1.94 -5.93 6.64
N LEU A 17 -1.10 -6.95 6.83
CA LEU A 17 0.14 -7.09 6.07
C LEU A 17 -0.10 -7.38 4.59
N ALA A 18 -1.08 -8.22 4.24
CA ALA A 18 -1.42 -8.50 2.85
C ALA A 18 -1.94 -7.23 2.14
N SER A 19 -2.78 -6.45 2.81
CA SER A 19 -3.28 -5.18 2.29
C SER A 19 -2.18 -4.11 2.21
N ALA A 20 -1.35 -3.98 3.24
CA ALA A 20 -0.24 -3.03 3.26
C ALA A 20 0.81 -3.36 2.19
N GLY A 21 1.16 -4.63 2.02
CA GLY A 21 2.07 -5.08 0.95
C GLY A 21 1.49 -4.89 -0.46
N SER A 22 0.15 -4.91 -0.59
CA SER A 22 -0.51 -4.59 -1.86
C SER A 22 -0.53 -3.08 -2.16
N ALA A 23 -0.63 -2.25 -1.12
CA ALA A 23 -0.64 -0.80 -1.24
C ALA A 23 0.76 -0.19 -1.43
N VAL A 24 1.78 -0.79 -0.79
CA VAL A 24 3.18 -0.33 -0.86
C VAL A 24 3.94 -1.14 -1.89
N GLY A 25 3.98 -0.66 -3.13
CA GLY A 25 4.71 -1.27 -4.25
C GLY A 25 5.92 -0.47 -4.73
N LEU A 26 6.68 -1.03 -5.68
CA LEU A 26 7.85 -0.42 -6.34
C LEU A 26 7.59 1.02 -6.83
N GLY A 27 6.35 1.32 -7.25
CA GLY A 27 5.93 2.65 -7.66
C GLY A 27 6.03 3.71 -6.56
N ASN A 28 5.70 3.35 -5.30
CA ASN A 28 5.77 4.30 -4.19
C ASN A 28 7.22 4.56 -3.72
N ILE A 29 8.16 3.68 -4.07
CA ILE A 29 9.57 3.82 -3.71
C ILE A 29 10.30 4.74 -4.70
N TRP A 30 9.92 4.72 -5.98
CA TRP A 30 10.62 5.46 -7.04
C TRP A 30 9.88 6.70 -7.54
N ARG A 31 8.55 6.63 -7.65
CA ARG A 31 7.76 7.76 -8.14
C ARG A 31 7.61 8.84 -7.07
N PHE A 32 7.41 8.46 -5.81
CA PHE A 32 7.29 9.39 -4.70
C PHE A 32 8.50 10.33 -4.55
N PRO A 33 9.76 9.87 -4.49
CA PRO A 33 10.90 10.78 -4.36
C PRO A 33 11.10 11.66 -5.61
N PHE A 34 10.76 11.17 -6.80
CA PHE A 34 10.85 11.94 -8.04
C PHE A 34 9.80 13.05 -8.10
N GLU A 35 8.55 12.71 -7.79
CA GLU A 35 7.42 13.64 -7.74
C GLU A 35 7.63 14.68 -6.62
N ALA A 36 8.14 14.26 -5.45
CA ALA A 36 8.53 15.14 -4.37
C ALA A 36 9.65 16.09 -4.82
N GLY A 37 10.72 15.58 -5.46
CA GLY A 37 11.82 16.41 -5.97
C GLY A 37 11.37 17.48 -6.97
N ASN A 38 10.47 17.15 -7.89
CA ASN A 38 9.97 18.08 -8.90
C ASN A 38 8.96 19.10 -8.36
N HIS A 39 8.20 18.77 -7.30
CA HIS A 39 7.16 19.65 -6.73
C HIS A 39 7.60 20.39 -5.45
N GLY A 40 8.90 20.65 -5.29
CA GLY A 40 9.42 21.45 -4.16
C GLY A 40 9.96 20.63 -2.98
N GLY A 41 10.35 19.38 -3.21
CA GLY A 41 11.03 18.51 -2.26
C GLY A 41 10.17 18.14 -1.06
N GLY A 42 10.68 18.39 0.15
CA GLY A 42 9.96 18.12 1.40
C GLY A 42 8.67 18.92 1.60
N THR A 43 8.51 20.05 0.90
CA THR A 43 7.28 20.86 0.94
C THR A 43 6.09 20.12 0.31
N PHE A 44 6.35 19.27 -0.70
CA PHE A 44 5.34 18.41 -1.30
C PHE A 44 4.69 17.46 -0.27
N ILE A 45 5.48 16.99 0.71
CA ILE A 45 5.03 16.06 1.76
C ILE A 45 4.02 16.71 2.71
N VAL A 46 4.01 18.03 2.85
CA VAL A 46 3.10 18.75 3.76
C VAL A 46 1.68 18.83 3.19
N VAL A 47 1.54 18.79 1.87
CA VAL A 47 0.25 18.91 1.16
C VAL A 47 -0.25 17.54 0.67
N TYR A 48 0.66 16.58 0.50
CA TYR A 48 0.38 15.19 0.10
C TYR A 48 -0.22 14.36 1.24
#